data_AF-A0A831Y454-F1
#
_entry.id   AF-A0A831Y454-F1
#
_cell.length_a   1.000
_cell.length_b   1.000
_cell.length_c   1.000
_cell.angle_alpha   90.00
_cell.angle_beta   90.00
_cell.angle_gamma   90.00
#
_symmetry.space_group_name_H-M   'P 1'
#
loop_
_entity.id
_entity.type
_entity.pdbx_description
1 polymer ?
#
loop_
_entity_poly.entity_id
_entity_poly.type
_entity_poly.pdbx_seq_one_letter_code
_entity_poly.pdbx_strand_id
1 'polypeptide(L)'
;MALAARSLHVLAAVVWIGGMLFIALVLVPVMRRLGDPALRARLVHETGMRFRTVGWIALGLLLASGLVNLWMRPYLLAVPRFHVKLGLVVLALALSAVHDFVLGPRAGAPGADPALRVRASWIARANVLVVLAIVVLGLALRG
;
A
#
# COMPACT_ATOMS: atom_id res chain seq x y z
N MET A 1 18.36 16.51 -11.59
CA MET A 1 17.64 15.25 -11.88
C MET A 1 17.49 14.33 -10.67
N ALA A 2 18.57 14.06 -9.90
CA ALA A 2 18.50 13.14 -8.76
C ALA A 2 17.53 13.54 -7.64
N LEU A 3 17.41 14.85 -7.33
CA LEU A 3 16.47 15.34 -6.32
C LEU A 3 15.01 15.11 -6.77
N ALA A 4 14.67 15.43 -8.01
CA ALA A 4 13.32 15.28 -8.54
C ALA A 4 12.83 13.82 -8.47
N ALA A 5 13.66 12.85 -8.88
CA ALA A 5 13.29 11.43 -8.80
C ALA A 5 13.12 10.94 -7.36
N ARG A 6 13.94 11.44 -6.41
CA ARG A 6 13.78 11.13 -4.97
C ARG A 6 12.50 11.74 -4.41
N SER A 7 12.24 13.01 -4.71
CA SER A 7 11.03 13.71 -4.24
C SER A 7 9.78 13.03 -4.79
N LEU A 8 9.75 12.68 -6.08
CA LEU A 8 8.64 11.93 -6.67
C LEU A 8 8.43 10.56 -5.98
N HIS A 9 9.52 9.82 -5.72
CA HIS A 9 9.45 8.54 -5.01
C HIS A 9 8.86 8.71 -3.60
N VAL A 10 9.31 9.72 -2.86
CA VAL A 10 8.80 10.01 -1.51
C VAL A 10 7.35 10.45 -1.54
N LEU A 11 6.95 11.34 -2.46
CA LEU A 11 5.56 11.78 -2.61
C LEU A 11 4.64 10.62 -2.95
N ALA A 12 5.04 9.74 -3.87
CA ALA A 12 4.29 8.54 -4.20
C ALA A 12 4.16 7.59 -3.00
N ALA A 13 5.22 7.43 -2.21
CA ALA A 13 5.18 6.67 -0.95
C ALA A 13 4.20 7.29 0.05
N VAL A 14 4.23 8.62 0.22
CA VAL A 14 3.35 9.35 1.15
C VAL A 14 1.88 9.20 0.75
N VAL A 15 1.57 9.34 -0.54
CA VAL A 15 0.20 9.15 -1.04
C VAL A 15 -0.30 7.73 -0.75
N TRP A 16 0.53 6.73 -1.05
CA TRP A 16 0.15 5.32 -0.89
C TRP A 16 0.02 4.91 0.58
N ILE A 17 1.04 5.17 1.39
CA ILE A 17 1.07 4.84 2.83
C ILE A 17 0.02 5.67 3.58
N GLY A 18 -0.03 6.98 3.31
CA GLY A 18 -0.97 7.89 3.94
C GLY A 18 -2.42 7.49 3.67
N GLY A 19 -2.75 7.09 2.44
CA GLY A 19 -4.08 6.59 2.12
C GLY A 19 -4.45 5.28 2.83
N MET A 20 -3.51 4.33 2.94
CA MET A 20 -3.73 3.10 3.72
C MET A 20 -4.01 3.41 5.19
N LEU A 21 -3.19 4.28 5.80
CA LEU A 21 -3.36 4.68 7.20
C LEU A 21 -4.65 5.46 7.40
N PHE A 22 -5.01 6.37 6.49
CA PHE A 22 -6.26 7.10 6.55
C PHE A 22 -7.47 6.15 6.48
N ILE A 23 -7.45 5.17 5.57
CA ILE A 23 -8.54 4.19 5.47
C ILE A 23 -8.66 3.39 6.77
N ALA A 24 -7.54 2.87 7.28
CA ALA A 24 -7.53 1.99 8.44
C ALA A 24 -7.86 2.70 9.77
N LEU A 25 -7.34 3.92 9.96
CA LEU A 25 -7.39 4.65 11.23
C LEU A 25 -8.52 5.67 11.32
N VAL A 26 -9.03 6.15 10.18
CA VAL A 26 -10.04 7.22 10.14
C VAL A 26 -11.32 6.74 9.45
N LEU A 27 -11.23 6.39 8.16
CA LEU A 27 -12.41 6.08 7.35
C LEU A 27 -13.19 4.88 7.91
N VAL A 28 -12.54 3.73 8.07
CA VAL A 28 -13.21 2.50 8.53
C VAL A 28 -13.83 2.68 9.93
N PRO A 29 -13.14 3.27 10.93
CA PRO A 29 -13.74 3.58 12.22
C PRO A 29 -14.97 4.49 12.15
N VAL A 30 -14.93 5.53 11.32
CA VAL A 30 -16.10 6.43 11.14
C VAL A 30 -17.25 5.69 10.49
N MET A 31 -16.99 4.91 9.43
CA MET A 31 -18.02 4.13 8.73
C MET A 31 -18.68 3.08 9.63
N ARG A 32 -17.95 2.50 10.58
CA ARG A 32 -18.51 1.54 11.56
C ARG A 32 -19.57 2.13 12.49
N ARG A 33 -19.58 3.46 12.68
CA ARG A 33 -20.57 4.17 13.51
C ARG A 33 -21.90 4.41 12.79
N LEU A 34 -21.96 4.19 11.48
CA LEU A 34 -23.20 4.32 10.71
C LEU A 34 -24.18 3.21 11.09
N GLY A 35 -25.42 3.60 11.43
CA GLY A 35 -26.50 2.67 11.77
C GLY A 35 -27.04 1.89 10.57
N ASP A 36 -26.86 2.41 9.35
CA ASP A 36 -27.25 1.75 8.11
C ASP A 36 -26.11 0.86 7.55
N PRO A 37 -26.24 -0.48 7.60
CA PRO A 37 -25.21 -1.39 7.09
C PRO A 37 -25.02 -1.33 5.58
N ALA A 38 -26.06 -1.02 4.80
CA ALA A 38 -26.00 -0.96 3.34
C ALA A 38 -25.26 0.30 2.89
N LEU A 39 -25.59 1.46 3.48
CA LEU A 39 -24.85 2.70 3.24
C LEU A 39 -23.37 2.56 3.64
N ARG A 40 -23.09 1.95 4.79
CA ARG A 40 -21.73 1.65 5.24
C ARG A 40 -20.94 0.82 4.24
N ALA A 41 -21.52 -0.28 3.76
CA ALA A 41 -20.87 -1.17 2.80
C ALA A 41 -20.59 -0.45 1.47
N ARG A 42 -21.56 0.32 0.97
CA ARG A 42 -21.42 1.13 -0.24
C ARG A 42 -20.30 2.16 -0.12
N LEU A 43 -20.27 2.96 0.95
CA LEU A 43 -19.25 4.00 1.14
C LEU A 43 -17.83 3.43 1.25
N VAL A 44 -17.67 2.33 2.00
CA VAL A 44 -16.38 1.61 2.10
C VAL A 44 -15.97 1.06 0.73
N HIS A 45 -16.90 0.48 -0.04
CA HIS A 45 -16.63 -0.04 -1.36
C HIS A 45 -16.20 1.06 -2.34
N GLU A 46 -17.01 2.12 -2.49
CA GLU A 46 -16.73 3.23 -3.41
C GLU A 46 -15.39 3.92 -3.08
N THR A 47 -15.14 4.18 -1.80
CA THR A 47 -13.89 4.81 -1.38
C THR A 47 -12.69 3.87 -1.61
N GLY A 48 -12.86 2.58 -1.35
CA GLY A 48 -11.83 1.56 -1.61
C GLY A 48 -11.52 1.43 -3.11
N MET A 49 -12.55 1.43 -3.96
CA MET A 49 -12.41 1.40 -5.43
C MET A 49 -11.66 2.63 -5.94
N ARG A 50 -12.01 3.82 -5.43
CA ARG A 50 -11.31 5.06 -5.79
C ARG A 50 -9.87 5.04 -5.31
N PHE A 51 -9.63 4.62 -4.08
CA PHE A 51 -8.27 4.54 -3.53
C PHE A 51 -7.43 3.49 -4.25
N ARG A 52 -8.01 2.36 -4.69
CA ARG A 52 -7.31 1.36 -5.49
C ARG A 52 -6.69 2.01 -6.73
N THR A 53 -7.45 2.77 -7.50
CA THR A 53 -6.92 3.47 -8.69
C THR A 53 -5.76 4.41 -8.32
N VAL A 54 -5.93 5.24 -7.29
CA VAL A 54 -4.89 6.17 -6.83
C VAL A 54 -3.65 5.42 -6.32
N GLY A 55 -3.85 4.35 -5.56
CA GLY A 55 -2.80 3.51 -4.98
C GLY A 55 -1.98 2.80 -6.05
N TRP A 56 -2.61 2.25 -7.09
CA TRP A 56 -1.90 1.62 -8.20
C TRP A 56 -1.15 2.62 -9.07
N ILE A 57 -1.66 3.84 -9.25
CA ILE A 57 -0.91 4.94 -9.87
C ILE A 57 0.33 5.28 -9.01
N ALA A 58 0.17 5.42 -7.69
CA ALA A 58 1.27 5.69 -6.78
C ALA A 58 2.31 4.56 -6.76
N LEU A 59 1.88 3.29 -6.82
CA LEU A 59 2.76 2.13 -6.94
C LEU A 59 3.55 2.14 -8.25
N GLY A 60 2.90 2.46 -9.38
CA GLY A 60 3.59 2.63 -10.67
C GLY A 60 4.66 3.72 -10.61
N LEU A 61 4.33 4.87 -9.99
CA LEU A 61 5.30 5.95 -9.77
C LEU A 61 6.44 5.54 -8.84
N LEU A 62 6.16 4.76 -7.78
CA LEU A 62 7.17 4.23 -6.87
C LEU A 62 8.17 3.31 -7.59
N LEU A 63 7.68 2.42 -8.45
CA LEU A 63 8.51 1.52 -9.23
C LEU A 63 9.38 2.29 -10.25
N ALA A 64 8.75 3.17 -11.03
CA ALA A 64 9.47 3.97 -12.04
C ALA A 64 10.55 4.86 -11.38
N SER A 65 10.17 5.61 -10.35
CA SER A 65 11.11 6.47 -9.62
C SER A 65 12.14 5.66 -8.83
N GLY A 66 11.80 4.47 -8.33
CA GLY A 66 12.72 3.55 -7.66
C GLY A 66 13.80 3.04 -8.61
N LEU A 67 13.42 2.65 -9.83
CA LEU A 67 14.35 2.23 -10.87
C LEU A 67 15.29 3.37 -11.30
N VAL A 68 14.75 4.58 -11.49
CA VAL A 68 15.57 5.77 -11.77
C VAL A 68 16.55 6.06 -10.63
N ASN A 69 16.12 5.93 -9.36
CA ASN A 69 16.99 6.08 -8.20
C ASN A 69 18.11 5.03 -8.14
N LEU A 70 17.81 3.79 -8.52
CA LEU A 70 18.79 2.70 -8.61
C LEU A 70 19.77 2.92 -9.76
N TRP A 71 19.28 3.34 -10.93
CA TRP A 71 20.13 3.67 -12.09
C TRP A 71 21.17 4.74 -11.74
N MET A 72 20.79 5.75 -10.94
CA MET A 72 21.72 6.77 -10.47
C MET A 72 22.67 6.30 -9.36
N ARG A 73 22.39 5.15 -8.72
CA ARG A 73 23.17 4.60 -7.60
C ARG A 73 23.31 3.08 -7.72
N PRO A 74 23.99 2.58 -8.77
CA PRO A 74 24.07 1.16 -9.06
C PRO A 74 24.83 0.37 -7.97
N TYR A 75 25.70 1.03 -7.19
CA TYR A 75 26.40 0.42 -6.06
C TYR A 75 25.47 -0.19 -5.02
N LEU A 76 24.19 0.24 -4.95
CA LEU A 76 23.19 -0.35 -4.06
C LEU A 76 22.95 -1.84 -4.35
N LEU A 77 23.22 -2.30 -5.58
CA LEU A 77 23.13 -3.73 -5.93
C LEU A 77 24.17 -4.59 -5.19
N ALA A 78 25.28 -4.01 -4.74
CA ALA A 78 26.27 -4.72 -3.94
C ALA A 78 25.92 -4.76 -2.44
N VAL A 79 24.86 -4.07 -2.01
CA VAL A 79 24.51 -3.91 -0.60
C VAL A 79 23.46 -4.96 -0.17
N PRO A 80 23.76 -5.90 0.74
CA PRO A 80 22.83 -6.98 1.12
C PRO A 80 21.46 -6.48 1.62
N ARG A 81 21.45 -5.44 2.47
CA ARG A 81 20.22 -4.81 2.98
C ARG A 81 19.34 -4.19 1.89
N PHE A 82 19.89 -3.85 0.72
CA PHE A 82 19.11 -3.38 -0.42
C PHE A 82 18.26 -4.50 -1.04
N HIS A 83 18.80 -5.72 -1.12
CA HIS A 83 18.06 -6.89 -1.60
C HIS A 83 16.91 -7.27 -0.67
N VAL A 84 17.11 -7.16 0.65
CA VAL A 84 16.02 -7.33 1.63
C VAL A 84 14.92 -6.32 1.38
N LYS A 85 15.27 -5.04 1.19
CA LYS A 85 14.30 -4.00 0.85
C LYS A 85 13.54 -4.33 -0.45
N LEU A 86 14.23 -4.81 -1.49
CA LEU A 86 13.60 -5.16 -2.76
C LEU A 86 12.65 -6.36 -2.60
N GLY A 87 13.03 -7.38 -1.84
CA GLY A 87 12.16 -8.50 -1.49
C GLY A 87 10.89 -8.05 -0.75
N LEU A 88 11.01 -7.11 0.19
CA LEU A 88 9.86 -6.51 0.86
C LEU A 88 8.98 -5.70 -0.09
N VAL A 89 9.54 -4.99 -1.08
CA VAL A 89 8.77 -4.30 -2.12
C VAL A 89 7.94 -5.30 -2.93
N VAL A 90 8.54 -6.42 -3.35
CA VAL A 90 7.82 -7.48 -4.07
C VAL A 90 6.71 -8.07 -3.20
N LEU A 91 6.99 -8.34 -1.92
CA LEU A 91 5.98 -8.81 -0.97
C LEU A 91 4.84 -7.81 -0.80
N ALA A 92 5.14 -6.52 -0.67
CA ALA A 92 4.13 -5.49 -0.50
C ALA A 92 3.23 -5.35 -1.74
N LEU A 93 3.80 -5.45 -2.95
CA LEU A 93 3.05 -5.48 -4.20
C LEU A 93 2.13 -6.71 -4.28
N ALA A 94 2.64 -7.89 -3.91
CA ALA A 94 1.85 -9.11 -3.90
C ALA A 94 0.69 -9.04 -2.89
N LEU A 95 0.95 -8.59 -1.67
CA LEU A 95 -0.09 -8.40 -0.64
C LEU A 95 -1.13 -7.37 -1.10
N SER A 96 -0.70 -6.29 -1.74
CA SER A 96 -1.59 -5.26 -2.27
C SER A 96 -2.46 -5.79 -3.40
N ALA A 97 -1.88 -6.55 -4.34
CA ALA A 97 -2.63 -7.18 -5.42
C ALA A 97 -3.66 -8.19 -4.90
N VAL A 98 -3.26 -9.06 -3.97
CA VAL A 98 -4.16 -10.03 -3.33
C VAL A 98 -5.27 -9.30 -2.57
N HIS A 99 -4.95 -8.25 -1.83
CA HIS A 99 -5.94 -7.44 -1.14
C HIS A 99 -6.92 -6.78 -2.12
N ASP A 100 -6.42 -6.09 -3.13
CA ASP A 100 -7.23 -5.17 -3.96
C ASP A 100 -8.05 -5.87 -5.04
N PHE A 101 -7.56 -7.01 -5.54
CA PHE A 101 -8.18 -7.73 -6.66
C PHE A 101 -8.79 -9.08 -6.27
N VAL A 102 -8.43 -9.64 -5.11
CA VAL A 102 -8.96 -10.95 -4.68
C VAL A 102 -9.80 -10.80 -3.42
N LEU A 103 -9.21 -10.35 -2.32
CA LEU A 103 -9.89 -10.36 -1.02
C LEU A 103 -10.87 -9.22 -0.84
N GLY A 104 -10.53 -8.00 -1.28
CA GLY A 104 -11.39 -6.83 -1.22
C GLY A 104 -12.71 -7.03 -1.96
N PRO A 105 -12.68 -7.43 -3.25
CA PRO A 105 -13.90 -7.72 -4.01
C PRO A 105 -14.72 -8.85 -3.38
N ARG A 106 -14.08 -9.94 -2.95
CA ARG A 106 -14.78 -11.08 -2.32
C ARG A 106 -15.38 -10.75 -0.96
N ALA A 107 -14.69 -9.94 -0.16
CA ALA A 107 -15.15 -9.54 1.18
C ALA A 107 -16.26 -8.47 1.13
N GLY A 108 -16.32 -7.69 0.05
CA GLY A 108 -17.34 -6.67 -0.21
C GLY A 108 -18.58 -7.18 -0.93
N ALA A 109 -18.59 -8.43 -1.41
CA ALA A 109 -19.74 -9.01 -2.10
C ALA A 109 -20.96 -9.17 -1.16
N PRO A 110 -22.20 -9.01 -1.66
CA PRO A 110 -23.41 -9.29 -0.89
C PRO A 110 -23.39 -10.72 -0.34
N GLY A 111 -23.69 -10.89 0.95
CA GLY A 111 -23.68 -12.20 1.61
C GLY A 111 -22.29 -12.81 1.85
N ALA A 112 -21.19 -12.08 1.61
CA ALA A 112 -19.84 -12.59 1.82
C ALA A 112 -19.59 -13.06 3.27
N ASP A 113 -18.89 -14.19 3.39
CA ASP A 113 -18.46 -14.78 4.65
C ASP A 113 -17.70 -13.75 5.52
N PRO A 114 -18.12 -13.53 6.78
CA PRO A 114 -17.39 -12.71 7.75
C PRO A 114 -15.89 -13.01 7.85
N ALA A 115 -15.47 -14.28 7.67
CA ALA A 115 -14.07 -14.67 7.71
C ALA A 115 -13.23 -14.00 6.61
N LEU A 116 -13.81 -13.74 5.43
CA LEU A 116 -13.13 -13.04 4.33
C LEU A 116 -12.82 -11.58 4.68
N ARG A 117 -13.74 -10.90 5.39
CA ARG A 117 -13.52 -9.52 5.87
C ARG A 117 -12.38 -9.45 6.89
N VAL A 118 -12.29 -10.45 7.76
CA VAL A 118 -11.20 -10.58 8.74
C VAL A 118 -9.87 -10.84 8.03
N ARG A 119 -9.83 -11.77 7.07
CA ARG A 119 -8.62 -12.06 6.26
C ARG A 119 -8.15 -10.85 5.47
N ALA A 120 -9.06 -10.13 4.80
CA ALA A 120 -8.75 -8.89 4.09
C ALA A 120 -8.13 -7.84 5.03
N SER A 121 -8.72 -7.67 6.22
CA SER A 121 -8.21 -6.74 7.23
C SER A 121 -6.81 -7.10 7.73
N TRP A 122 -6.53 -8.39 7.94
CA TRP A 122 -5.20 -8.83 8.37
C TRP A 122 -4.14 -8.66 7.28
N ILE A 123 -4.47 -8.96 6.02
CA ILE A 123 -3.54 -8.74 4.90
C ILE A 123 -3.25 -7.25 4.71
N ALA A 124 -4.26 -6.38 4.85
CA ALA A 124 -4.04 -4.94 4.82
C ALA A 124 -3.07 -4.48 5.92
N ARG A 125 -3.26 -4.97 7.16
CA ARG A 125 -2.37 -4.66 8.30
C ARG A 125 -0.95 -5.18 8.09
N ALA A 126 -0.82 -6.43 7.64
CA ALA A 126 0.47 -7.03 7.33
C ALA A 126 1.21 -6.20 6.27
N ASN A 127 0.50 -5.77 5.22
CA ASN A 127 1.07 -4.92 4.18
C ASN A 127 1.56 -3.58 4.73
N VAL A 128 0.81 -2.93 5.63
CA VAL A 128 1.27 -1.70 6.30
C VAL A 128 2.58 -1.94 7.05
N LEU A 129 2.69 -3.03 7.81
CA LEU A 129 3.93 -3.35 8.54
C LEU A 129 5.11 -3.59 7.59
N VAL A 130 4.89 -4.32 6.50
CA VAL A 130 5.91 -4.53 5.45
C VAL A 130 6.37 -3.20 4.87
N VAL A 131 5.44 -2.31 4.54
CA VAL A 131 5.77 -1.01 3.94
C VAL A 131 6.49 -0.08 4.92
N LEU A 132 6.14 -0.11 6.21
CA LEU A 132 6.90 0.61 7.24
C LEU A 132 8.34 0.09 7.34
N ALA A 133 8.55 -1.23 7.27
CA ALA A 133 9.88 -1.81 7.23
C ALA A 133 10.68 -1.37 5.97
N ILE A 134 10.03 -1.30 4.80
CA ILE A 134 10.64 -0.75 3.58
C ILE A 134 11.12 0.69 3.79
N VAL A 135 10.33 1.52 4.46
CA VAL A 135 10.69 2.92 4.77
C VAL A 135 11.91 2.96 5.68
N VAL A 136 11.92 2.19 6.78
CA VAL A 136 13.05 2.13 7.73
C VAL A 136 14.33 1.70 7.02
N LEU A 137 14.29 0.61 6.23
CA LEU A 137 15.45 0.17 5.44
C LEU A 137 15.87 1.21 4.40
N GLY A 138 14.90 1.89 3.78
CA GLY A 138 15.13 2.96 2.83
C GLY A 138 15.85 4.16 3.44
N LEU A 139 15.57 4.50 4.69
CA LEU A 139 16.26 5.55 5.44
C LEU A 139 17.67 5.12 5.84
N ALA A 140 17.83 3.88 6.32
CA ALA A 140 19.15 3.34 6.69
C ALA A 140 20.13 3.30 5.51
N LEU A 141 19.63 3.17 4.28
CA LEU A 141 20.41 3.17 3.03
C LEU A 141 20.82 4.58 2.54
N ARG A 142 20.37 5.66 3.20
CA ARG A 142 20.71 7.04 2.82
C ARG A 142 22.06 7.52 3.38
N GLY A 143 22.53 6.90 4.46
CA GLY A 143 23.88 7.07 5.00
C GLY A 143 24.81 5.98 4.48
#